data_AF-A0A661AE64-F1
#
_entry.id   AF-A0A661AE64-F1
#
_cell.length_a   1.000
_cell.length_b   1.000
_cell.length_c   1.000
_cell.angle_alpha   90.00
_cell.angle_beta   90.00
_cell.angle_gamma   90.00
#
_symmetry.space_group_name_H-M   'P 1'
#
loop_
_entity.id
_entity.type
_entity.pdbx_description
1 polymer ?
#
loop_
_entity_poly.entity_id
_entity_poly.type
_entity_poly.pdbx_seq_one_letter_code
_entity_poly.pdbx_strand_id
1 'polypeptide(L)'
;MGRFYFLPQGMEFARRIYKKAIETEEKNFFIDEIGPLELEDKGFSHIFRDALTSFENIYVVVRESCLDDVIRKFGLNEYKLVRKDGGI
;
A
#
# COMPACT_ATOMS: atom_id res chain seq x y z
N MET A 1 7.34 -10.04 16.42
CA MET A 1 6.78 -8.71 16.13
C MET A 1 7.69 -7.66 16.74
N GLY A 2 8.26 -6.76 15.92
CA GLY A 2 9.13 -5.67 16.40
C GLY A 2 8.35 -4.52 17.01
N ARG A 3 9.04 -3.53 17.59
CA ARG A 3 8.44 -2.32 18.13
C ARG A 3 8.24 -1.30 17.01
N PHE A 4 7.00 -0.99 16.68
CA PHE A 4 6.66 0.04 15.69
C PHE A 4 6.26 1.34 16.41
N TYR A 5 6.63 2.46 15.82
CA TYR A 5 6.18 3.79 16.24
C TYR A 5 5.32 4.38 15.13
N PHE A 6 4.04 4.61 15.43
CA PHE A 6 3.13 5.30 14.52
C PHE A 6 3.11 6.78 14.87
N LEU A 7 3.49 7.61 13.91
CA LEU A 7 3.39 9.07 14.02
C LEU A 7 2.04 9.50 13.45
N PRO A 8 1.08 9.96 14.28
CA PRO A 8 -0.23 10.39 13.79
C PRO A 8 -0.14 11.46 12.71
N GLN A 9 0.84 12.37 12.81
CA GLN A 9 1.09 13.40 11.81
C GLN A 9 1.53 12.82 10.47
N GLY A 10 2.31 11.74 10.48
CA GLY A 10 2.70 11.03 9.25
C GLY A 10 1.50 10.36 8.58
N MET A 11 0.60 9.77 9.37
CA MET A 11 -0.63 9.18 8.85
C MET A 11 -1.56 10.23 8.25
N GLU A 12 -1.73 11.38 8.90
CA GLU A 12 -2.50 12.51 8.37
C GLU A 12 -1.87 13.08 7.09
N PHE A 13 -0.55 13.17 7.04
CA PHE A 13 0.16 13.59 5.84
C PHE A 13 -0.10 12.64 4.66
N ALA A 14 0.01 11.33 4.87
CA ALA A 14 -0.30 10.33 3.84
C ALA A 14 -1.76 10.43 3.34
N ARG A 15 -2.72 10.66 4.24
CA ARG A 15 -4.13 10.90 3.86
C ARG A 15 -4.31 12.14 3.00
N ARG A 16 -3.56 13.22 3.28
CA ARG A 16 -3.59 14.44 2.46
C ARG A 16 -2.99 14.20 1.08
N ILE A 17 -1.90 13.45 0.98
CA ILE A 17 -1.30 13.07 -0.31
C ILE A 17 -2.29 12.24 -1.14
N TYR A 18 -2.93 11.24 -0.53
CA TYR A 18 -3.96 10.45 -1.19
C TYR A 18 -5.10 11.33 -1.71
N LYS A 19 -5.70 12.17 -0.84
CA LYS A 19 -6.77 13.09 -1.25
C LYS A 19 -6.35 14.00 -2.39
N LYS A 20 -5.13 14.55 -2.31
CA LYS A 20 -4.61 15.43 -3.34
C LYS A 20 -4.44 14.71 -4.68
N ALA A 21 -3.95 13.46 -4.66
CA ALA A 21 -3.79 12.64 -5.85
C ALA A 21 -5.14 12.32 -6.53
N ILE A 22 -6.20 12.11 -5.73
CA ILE A 22 -7.57 11.99 -6.27
C ILE A 22 -8.03 13.31 -6.89
N GLU A 23 -7.86 14.43 -6.18
CA GLU A 23 -8.27 15.76 -6.66
C GLU A 23 -7.55 16.19 -7.96
N THR A 24 -6.30 15.77 -8.15
CA THR A 24 -5.52 16.08 -9.35
C THR A 24 -5.61 15.00 -10.42
N GLU A 25 -6.47 14.00 -10.22
CA GLU A 25 -6.70 12.89 -11.16
C GLU A 25 -5.39 12.18 -11.56
N GLU A 26 -4.50 11.97 -10.58
CA GLU A 26 -3.28 11.22 -10.82
C GLU A 26 -3.61 9.81 -11.29
N LYS A 27 -2.88 9.32 -12.28
CA LYS A 27 -3.04 7.95 -12.80
C LYS A 27 -2.26 6.93 -12.00
N ASN A 28 -1.18 7.36 -11.34
CA ASN A 28 -0.22 6.50 -10.67
C ASN A 28 -0.20 6.79 -9.18
N PHE A 29 -0.26 5.74 -8.35
CA PHE A 29 -0.16 5.86 -6.90
C PHE A 29 0.85 4.87 -6.33
N PHE A 30 1.67 5.35 -5.40
CA PHE A 30 2.78 4.59 -4.83
C PHE A 30 2.57 4.46 -3.32
N ILE A 31 2.65 3.23 -2.82
CA ILE A 31 2.58 2.92 -1.39
C ILE A 31 3.84 2.16 -1.00
N ASP A 32 4.63 2.77 -0.13
CA ASP A 32 5.95 2.26 0.24
C ASP A 32 5.90 0.94 1.01
N GLU A 33 4.85 0.64 1.77
CA GLU A 33 4.73 -0.67 2.41
C GLU A 33 3.27 -1.06 2.68
N ILE A 34 2.91 -2.30 2.31
CA ILE A 34 1.74 -3.02 2.82
C ILE A 34 2.24 -4.27 3.55
N GLY A 35 1.81 -4.44 4.80
CA GLY A 35 2.31 -5.50 5.65
C GLY A 35 1.31 -5.95 6.72
N PRO A 36 1.80 -6.48 7.86
CA PRO A 36 0.94 -7.05 8.90
C PRO A 36 -0.11 -6.08 9.44
N LEU A 37 0.20 -4.78 9.50
CA LEU A 37 -0.71 -3.77 10.01
C LEU A 37 -1.94 -3.60 9.12
N GLU A 38 -1.73 -3.50 7.81
CA GLU A 38 -2.79 -3.37 6.84
C GLU A 38 -3.60 -4.66 6.70
N LEU A 39 -2.97 -5.82 6.90
CA LEU A 39 -3.66 -7.10 7.00
C LEU A 39 -4.63 -7.15 8.20
N GLU A 40 -4.35 -6.40 9.26
CA GLU A 40 -5.22 -6.21 10.44
C GLU A 40 -6.20 -5.03 10.31
N ASP A 41 -6.42 -4.49 9.10
CA ASP A 41 -7.30 -3.33 8.85
C ASP A 41 -6.89 -2.04 9.59
N LYS A 42 -5.61 -1.93 9.92
CA LYS A 42 -5.00 -0.73 10.49
C LYS A 42 -4.15 -0.02 9.44
N GLY A 43 -3.47 1.05 9.85
CA GLY A 43 -2.51 1.75 9.02
C GLY A 43 -3.14 2.30 7.74
N PHE A 44 -2.62 1.86 6.59
CA PHE A 44 -3.06 2.27 5.27
C PHE A 44 -4.08 1.32 4.61
N SER A 45 -4.66 0.35 5.34
CA SER A 45 -5.57 -0.66 4.74
C SER A 45 -6.71 -0.03 3.96
N HIS A 46 -7.36 0.99 4.53
CA HIS A 46 -8.44 1.71 3.88
C HIS A 46 -7.96 2.48 2.63
N ILE A 47 -6.83 3.19 2.74
CA ILE A 47 -6.26 3.93 1.60
C ILE A 47 -5.89 2.96 0.48
N PHE A 48 -5.30 1.81 0.80
CA PHE A 48 -4.92 0.81 -0.20
C PHE A 48 -6.15 0.23 -0.90
N ARG A 49 -7.19 -0.14 -0.13
CA ARG A 49 -8.45 -0.63 -0.70
C ARG A 49 -9.10 0.39 -1.63
N ASP A 50 -9.18 1.64 -1.23
CA ASP A 50 -9.77 2.69 -2.05
C ASP A 50 -8.91 2.99 -3.28
N ALA A 51 -7.58 2.98 -3.11
CA ALA A 51 -6.63 3.20 -4.20
C ALA A 51 -6.79 2.17 -5.32
N LEU A 52 -7.03 0.89 -4.99
CA LEU A 52 -7.26 -0.22 -5.95
C LEU A 52 -8.38 0.06 -6.95
N THR A 53 -9.32 0.93 -6.61
CA THR A 53 -10.43 1.33 -7.49
C THR A 53 -10.32 2.77 -8.00
N SER A 54 -9.38 3.55 -7.48
CA SER A 54 -9.29 5.00 -7.75
C SER A 54 -8.16 5.37 -8.70
N PHE A 55 -7.16 4.52 -8.88
CA PHE A 55 -6.00 4.79 -9.72
C PHE A 55 -5.87 3.76 -10.84
N GLU A 56 -5.37 4.20 -12.00
CA GLU A 56 -5.09 3.30 -13.12
C GLU A 56 -3.92 2.35 -12.82
N ASN A 57 -2.88 2.85 -12.14
CA ASN A 57 -1.68 2.10 -11.82
C ASN A 57 -1.31 2.27 -10.35
N ILE A 58 -1.07 1.15 -9.66
CA ILE A 58 -0.69 1.14 -8.25
C ILE A 58 0.59 0.35 -8.09
N TYR A 59 1.55 0.97 -7.44
CA TYR A 59 2.84 0.38 -7.13
C TYR A 59 2.94 0.25 -5.62
N VAL A 60 3.14 -0.97 -5.15
CA VAL A 60 3.18 -1.29 -3.74
C VAL A 60 4.37 -2.16 -3.43
N VAL A 61 5.12 -1.83 -2.39
CA VAL A 61 6.07 -2.78 -1.82
C VAL A 61 5.34 -3.61 -0.79
N VAL A 62 5.43 -4.93 -0.94
CA VAL A 62 4.83 -5.89 -0.01
C VAL A 62 5.96 -6.67 0.64
N ARG A 63 5.92 -6.79 1.97
CA ARG A 63 6.84 -7.71 2.66
C ARG A 63 6.65 -9.11 2.08
N GLU A 64 7.74 -9.79 1.72
CA GLU A 64 7.66 -11.11 1.06
C GLU A 64 6.81 -12.11 1.85
N SER A 65 6.96 -12.13 3.18
CA SER A 65 6.17 -12.99 4.07
C SER A 65 4.67 -12.68 4.11
N CYS A 66 4.24 -11.54 3.57
CA CYS A 66 2.84 -11.08 3.56
C CYS A 66 2.21 -11.15 2.16
N LEU A 67 2.96 -11.53 1.12
CA LEU A 67 2.51 -11.42 -0.28
C LEU A 67 1.20 -12.17 -0.53
N ASP A 68 1.15 -13.46 -0.17
CA ASP A 68 -0.03 -14.31 -0.41
C ASP A 68 -1.25 -13.81 0.39
N ASP A 69 -1.03 -13.37 1.63
CA ASP A 69 -2.09 -12.84 2.48
C ASP A 69 -2.63 -11.52 1.94
N VAL A 70 -1.77 -10.66 1.39
CA VAL A 70 -2.16 -9.39 0.75
C VAL A 70 -2.96 -9.67 -0.51
N ILE A 71 -2.49 -10.55 -1.39
CA ILE A 71 -3.21 -10.95 -2.61
C ILE A 71 -4.62 -11.45 -2.25
N ARG A 72 -4.72 -12.33 -1.26
CA ARG A 72 -6.00 -12.90 -0.82
C ARG A 72 -6.90 -11.87 -0.15
N LYS A 73 -6.41 -11.04 0.77
CA LYS A 73 -7.22 -10.08 1.53
C LYS A 73 -7.77 -8.96 0.65
N PHE A 74 -6.96 -8.49 -0.30
CA PHE A 74 -7.32 -7.37 -1.17
C PHE A 74 -7.86 -7.81 -2.55
N GLY A 75 -7.91 -9.11 -2.83
CA GLY A 75 -8.51 -9.65 -4.05
C GLY A 75 -7.73 -9.29 -5.32
N LEU A 76 -6.39 -9.32 -5.23
CA LEU A 76 -5.51 -8.91 -6.33
C LEU A 76 -5.43 -10.01 -7.39
N ASN A 77 -6.29 -9.93 -8.41
CA ASN A 77 -6.31 -10.91 -9.50
C ASN A 77 -5.34 -10.58 -10.64
N GLU A 78 -5.04 -9.29 -10.82
CA GLU A 78 -4.14 -8.79 -11.86
C GLU A 78 -3.02 -7.99 -11.20
N TYR A 79 -1.81 -8.55 -11.21
CA TYR A 79 -0.63 -7.88 -10.68
C TYR A 79 0.64 -8.34 -11.39
N LYS A 80 1.66 -7.48 -11.38
CA LYS A 80 3.01 -7.83 -11.81
C LYS A 80 3.94 -7.78 -10.61
N LEU A 81 4.55 -8.92 -10.28
CA LEU A 81 5.56 -8.97 -9.24
C LEU A 81 6.91 -8.50 -9.80
N VAL A 82 7.49 -7.47 -9.19
CA VAL A 82 8.85 -7.03 -9.44
C VAL A 82 9.67 -7.41 -8.22
N ARG A 83 10.60 -8.35 -8.39
CA ARG A 83 11.57 -8.70 -7.35
C ARG A 83 12.81 -7.85 -7.56
N LYS A 84 13.43 -7.38 -6.47
CA LYS A 84 14.79 -6.86 -6.56
C LYS A 84 15.67 -8.05 -6.91
N ASP A 85 16.23 -8.06 -8.12
CA ASP A 85 17.30 -9.02 -8.46
C ASP A 85 18.40 -8.84 -7.41
N GLY A 86 18.85 -9.95 -6.83
CA GLY A 86 19.86 -9.98 -5.78
C GLY A 86 21.19 -9.40 -6.27
N GLY A 87 21.29 -8.07 -6.32
CA GLY A 87 22.52 -7.33 -6.42
C GLY A 87 23.18 -7.35 -5.05
N ILE A 88 24.38 -7.93 -5.06
CA ILE A 88 25.33 -8.16 -3.96
C ILE A 88 25.43 -6.95 -3.02
#